data_AF-A0A2G8JIA7-F1
#
_entry.id   AF-A0A2G8JIA7-F1
#
_cell.length_a   1.000
_cell.length_b   1.000
_cell.length_c   1.000
_cell.angle_alpha   90.00
_cell.angle_beta   90.00
_cell.angle_gamma   90.00
#
_symmetry.space_group_name_H-M   'P 1'
#
loop_
_entity.id
_entity.type
_entity.pdbx_description
1 polymer ?
#
loop_
_entity_poly.entity_id
_entity_poly.type
_entity_poly.pdbx_seq_one_letter_code
_entity_poly.pdbx_strand_id
1 'polypeptide(L)'
;MTYVKIKHLKDDKVYIMMEDRLSALFKKEGEYEVQQKYIGSDLKGKCYKPLFNYFSEYKEKRGAFKVVTGTYVTNDSGTGIVHQAPYFGHDDYAVCMENGIITKDDVICPVDESGRFTEEVTDFAGQVPSFVKEKRFANWLRDAHDWTISRNRYWVPHTLWVSDDLEEIGV
;
A
#
# COMPACT_ATOMS: atom_id res chain seq x y z
N MET A 1 -18.74 2.00 -8.55
CA MET A 1 -18.74 2.60 -7.19
C MET A 1 -18.84 4.11 -7.32
N THR A 2 -19.72 4.72 -6.54
CA THR A 2 -19.97 6.16 -6.54
C THR A 2 -19.28 6.82 -5.37
N TYR A 3 -18.61 7.93 -5.63
CA TYR A 3 -17.92 8.75 -4.63
C TYR A 3 -18.61 10.11 -4.54
N VAL A 4 -18.62 10.67 -3.35
CA VAL A 4 -19.24 11.95 -3.04
C VAL A 4 -18.19 12.89 -2.47
N LYS A 5 -18.21 14.15 -2.94
CA LYS A 5 -17.56 15.27 -2.27
C LYS A 5 -18.59 15.90 -1.36
N ILE A 6 -18.29 15.91 -0.07
CA ILE A 6 -19.15 16.46 0.97
C ILE A 6 -18.43 17.60 1.67
N LYS A 7 -19.20 18.58 2.14
CA LYS A 7 -18.75 19.61 3.06
C LYS A 7 -19.30 19.28 4.44
N HIS A 8 -18.43 19.08 5.42
CA HIS A 8 -18.83 18.85 6.79
C HIS A 8 -19.13 20.18 7.47
N LEU A 9 -20.33 20.31 8.06
CA LEU A 9 -20.85 21.60 8.53
C LEU A 9 -20.20 22.07 9.83
N LYS A 10 -19.55 21.18 10.59
CA LYS A 10 -18.94 21.52 11.88
C LYS A 10 -17.54 22.11 11.77
N ASP A 11 -16.72 21.59 10.86
CA ASP A 11 -15.32 22.00 10.69
C ASP A 11 -15.05 22.72 9.35
N ASP A 12 -16.10 22.94 8.54
CA ASP A 12 -16.04 23.55 7.21
C ASP A 12 -15.12 22.81 6.22
N LYS A 13 -14.69 21.58 6.54
CA LYS A 13 -13.78 20.80 5.71
C LYS A 13 -14.53 20.02 4.65
N VAL A 14 -13.81 19.75 3.57
CA VAL A 14 -14.33 19.01 2.43
C VAL A 14 -13.68 17.64 2.36
N TYR A 15 -14.51 16.61 2.22
CA TYR A 15 -14.08 15.22 2.17
C TYR A 15 -14.57 14.57 0.88
N ILE A 16 -13.77 13.64 0.35
CA ILE A 16 -14.20 12.73 -0.71
C ILE A 16 -14.20 11.33 -0.13
N MET A 17 -15.31 10.60 -0.29
CA MET A 17 -15.44 9.23 0.18
C MET A 17 -16.52 8.50 -0.63
N MET A 18 -16.62 7.18 -0.45
CA MET A 18 -17.66 6.38 -1.09
C MET A 18 -19.03 6.69 -0.48
N GLU A 19 -20.05 6.84 -1.34
CA GLU A 19 -21.41 7.21 -0.92
C GLU A 19 -22.01 6.23 0.10
N ASP A 20 -21.89 4.93 -0.17
CA ASP A 20 -22.34 3.83 0.70
C ASP A 20 -21.69 3.87 2.10
N ARG A 21 -20.56 4.57 2.25
CA ARG A 21 -19.77 4.66 3.49
C ARG A 21 -19.99 5.94 4.28
N LEU A 22 -20.86 6.86 3.83
CA LEU A 22 -21.11 8.12 4.53
C LEU A 22 -21.50 7.91 6.01
N SER A 23 -22.35 6.92 6.26
CA SER A 23 -22.82 6.56 7.61
C SER A 23 -21.72 6.06 8.55
N ALA A 24 -20.57 5.60 8.01
CA ALA A 24 -19.45 5.15 8.81
C ALA A 24 -18.71 6.31 9.50
N LEU A 25 -18.68 7.49 8.87
CA LEU A 25 -18.03 8.70 9.42
C LEU A 25 -19.04 9.70 10.00
N PHE A 26 -20.19 9.87 9.34
CA PHE A 26 -21.21 10.86 9.72
C PHE A 26 -22.45 10.14 10.20
N LYS A 27 -22.59 10.02 11.53
CA LYS A 27 -23.63 9.19 12.17
C LYS A 27 -24.95 9.94 12.36
N LYS A 28 -24.93 11.28 12.29
CA LYS A 28 -26.14 12.10 12.47
C LYS A 28 -26.53 12.76 11.17
N GLU A 29 -27.84 12.84 10.94
CA GLU A 29 -28.40 13.59 9.83
C GLU A 29 -28.09 15.08 10.00
N GLY A 30 -27.71 15.75 8.91
CA GLY A 30 -27.36 17.16 8.90
C GLY A 30 -25.92 17.49 9.32
N GLU A 31 -25.01 16.51 9.46
CA GLU A 31 -23.59 16.78 9.72
C GLU A 31 -22.85 17.27 8.45
N TYR A 32 -23.37 16.99 7.27
CA TYR A 32 -22.71 17.28 6.00
C TYR A 32 -23.68 17.69 4.89
N GLU A 33 -23.15 18.37 3.88
CA GLU A 33 -23.82 18.72 2.64
C GLU A 33 -23.10 18.05 1.45
N VAL A 34 -23.83 17.33 0.60
CA VAL A 34 -23.26 16.71 -0.60
C VAL A 34 -23.13 17.76 -1.70
N GLN A 35 -21.89 18.05 -2.12
CA GLN A 35 -21.60 19.06 -3.14
C GLN A 35 -21.55 18.48 -4.56
N GLN A 36 -20.97 17.28 -4.70
CA GLN A 36 -20.74 16.68 -6.02
C GLN A 36 -20.63 15.16 -5.93
N LYS A 37 -21.07 14.46 -6.99
CA LYS A 37 -20.87 13.02 -7.16
C LYS A 37 -19.86 12.73 -8.26
N TYR A 38 -19.13 11.63 -8.11
CA TYR A 38 -18.11 11.15 -9.03
C TYR A 38 -18.25 9.64 -9.23
N ILE A 39 -17.92 9.16 -10.41
CA ILE A 39 -17.58 7.76 -10.61
C ILE A 39 -16.11 7.59 -10.21
N GLY A 40 -15.73 6.42 -9.68
CA GLY A 40 -14.34 6.19 -9.24
C GLY A 40 -13.28 6.49 -10.31
N SER A 41 -13.59 6.29 -11.59
CA SER A 41 -12.73 6.65 -12.72
C SER A 41 -12.42 8.14 -12.81
N ASP A 42 -13.35 9.01 -12.40
CA ASP A 42 -13.21 10.47 -12.50
C ASP A 42 -12.19 11.02 -11.50
N LEU A 43 -11.88 10.23 -10.47
CA LEU A 43 -10.88 10.56 -9.47
C LEU A 43 -9.48 10.12 -9.88
N LYS A 44 -9.34 9.20 -10.85
CA LYS A 44 -8.05 8.68 -11.29
C LYS A 44 -7.11 9.81 -11.72
N GLY A 45 -5.87 9.77 -11.24
CA GLY A 45 -4.83 10.74 -11.55
C GLY A 45 -4.90 12.05 -10.74
N LYS A 46 -5.95 12.29 -9.95
CA LYS A 46 -5.98 13.46 -9.06
C LYS A 46 -4.85 13.36 -8.04
N CYS A 47 -3.98 14.36 -8.02
CA CYS A 47 -2.87 14.44 -7.08
C CYS A 47 -3.37 14.86 -5.69
N TYR A 48 -2.73 14.35 -4.64
CA TYR A 48 -2.98 14.74 -3.26
C TYR A 48 -1.68 15.09 -2.55
N LYS A 49 -1.81 15.78 -1.41
CA LYS A 49 -0.66 16.08 -0.55
C LYS A 49 -0.45 14.89 0.40
N PRO A 50 0.74 14.27 0.45
CA PRO A 50 1.00 13.22 1.41
C PRO A 50 0.94 13.72 2.86
N LEU A 51 0.69 12.80 3.79
CA LEU A 51 0.70 13.08 5.22
C LEU A 51 2.11 13.43 5.72
N PHE A 52 3.13 12.75 5.19
CA PHE A 52 4.53 12.95 5.52
C PHE A 52 5.33 13.32 4.27
N ASN A 53 6.33 14.17 4.44
CA ASN A 53 7.13 14.68 3.32
C ASN A 53 8.36 13.80 3.00
N TYR A 54 8.58 12.71 3.74
CA TYR A 54 9.78 11.86 3.66
C TYR A 54 10.13 11.35 2.26
N PHE A 55 9.10 11.11 1.44
CA PHE A 55 9.24 10.57 0.08
C PHE A 55 8.61 11.48 -0.96
N SER A 56 8.47 12.78 -0.65
CA SER A 56 7.75 13.74 -1.49
C SER A 56 8.37 13.93 -2.88
N GLU A 57 9.67 13.69 -3.03
CA GLU A 57 10.41 13.74 -4.29
C GLU A 57 9.91 12.71 -5.32
N TYR A 58 9.30 11.61 -4.89
CA TYR A 58 8.72 10.62 -5.80
C TYR A 58 7.48 11.11 -6.52
N LYS A 59 6.90 12.23 -6.09
CA LYS A 59 5.89 12.94 -6.86
C LYS A 59 6.42 13.33 -8.24
N GLU A 60 7.62 13.91 -8.30
CA GLU A 60 8.23 14.37 -9.54
C GLU A 60 8.93 13.23 -10.28
N LYS A 61 9.63 12.35 -9.54
CA LYS A 61 10.37 11.24 -10.16
C LYS A 61 9.47 10.19 -10.80
N ARG A 62 8.28 9.92 -10.24
CA ARG A 62 7.42 8.79 -10.63
C ARG A 62 5.93 9.11 -10.75
N GLY A 63 5.54 10.37 -10.54
CA GLY A 63 4.12 10.72 -10.47
C GLY A 63 3.40 10.05 -9.29
N ALA A 64 4.10 9.87 -8.16
CA ALA A 64 3.50 9.37 -6.92
C ALA A 64 2.50 10.38 -6.32
N PHE A 65 1.80 9.97 -5.26
CA PHE A 65 0.78 10.78 -4.56
C PHE A 65 -0.38 11.23 -5.46
N LYS A 66 -0.87 10.27 -6.27
CA LYS A 66 -2.07 10.41 -7.10
C LYS A 66 -3.06 9.30 -6.77
N VAL A 67 -4.34 9.56 -7.04
CA VAL A 67 -5.38 8.53 -6.95
C VAL A 67 -5.21 7.53 -8.09
N VAL A 68 -5.25 6.24 -7.73
CA VAL A 68 -5.25 5.11 -8.66
C VAL A 68 -6.52 4.30 -8.47
N THR A 69 -6.89 3.54 -9.49
CA THR A 69 -8.07 2.67 -9.47
C THR A 69 -7.65 1.24 -9.20
N GLY A 70 -8.26 0.59 -8.22
CA GLY A 70 -8.09 -0.83 -7.93
C GLY A 70 -9.45 -1.53 -7.88
N THR A 71 -9.49 -2.81 -8.25
CA THR A 71 -10.72 -3.63 -8.29
C THR A 71 -11.04 -4.32 -6.97
N TYR A 72 -10.10 -4.37 -6.04
CA TYR A 72 -10.23 -5.04 -4.74
C TYR A 72 -10.93 -4.19 -3.67
N VAL A 73 -11.18 -2.90 -3.94
CA VAL A 73 -11.88 -2.02 -3.00
C VAL A 73 -13.35 -2.44 -2.93
N THR A 74 -13.87 -2.67 -1.72
CA THR A 74 -15.26 -3.05 -1.46
C THR A 74 -16.05 -1.92 -0.82
N ASN A 75 -17.38 -2.04 -0.75
CA ASN A 75 -18.28 -1.04 -0.17
C ASN A 75 -18.72 -1.35 1.28
N ASP A 76 -18.17 -2.39 1.90
CA ASP A 76 -18.56 -2.87 3.23
C ASP A 76 -17.62 -2.41 4.35
N SER A 77 -16.43 -1.90 4.04
CA SER A 77 -15.43 -1.49 5.03
C SER A 77 -14.76 -0.14 4.71
N GLY A 78 -14.27 0.52 5.76
CA GLY A 78 -13.54 1.79 5.64
C GLY A 78 -14.36 2.93 5.05
N THR A 79 -13.69 3.78 4.26
CA THR A 79 -14.25 4.97 3.59
C THR A 79 -14.43 4.77 2.08
N GLY A 80 -14.04 3.61 1.57
CA GLY A 80 -13.92 3.34 0.13
C GLY A 80 -12.71 3.98 -0.54
N ILE A 81 -11.85 4.70 0.18
CA ILE A 81 -10.54 5.14 -0.30
C ILE A 81 -9.48 4.41 0.51
N VAL A 82 -8.59 3.68 -0.17
CA VAL A 82 -7.59 2.82 0.46
C VAL A 82 -6.21 3.45 0.34
N HIS A 83 -5.50 3.54 1.46
CA HIS A 83 -4.09 3.94 1.46
C HIS A 83 -3.25 2.86 0.78
N GLN A 84 -2.29 3.26 -0.07
CA GLN A 84 -1.42 2.32 -0.76
C GLN A 84 -0.05 2.25 -0.10
N ALA A 85 0.33 1.04 0.33
CA ALA A 85 1.62 0.74 0.93
C ALA A 85 2.29 -0.43 0.16
N PRO A 86 2.94 -0.15 -0.99
CA PRO A 86 3.26 -1.16 -2.00
C PRO A 86 4.16 -2.31 -1.55
N TYR A 87 4.94 -2.12 -0.48
CA TYR A 87 5.86 -3.14 0.04
C TYR A 87 5.31 -3.88 1.27
N PHE A 88 4.03 -3.66 1.60
CA PHE A 88 3.36 -4.23 2.78
C PHE A 88 2.06 -4.95 2.44
N GLY A 89 1.66 -5.01 1.17
CA GLY A 89 0.47 -5.71 0.69
C GLY A 89 0.61 -6.09 -0.78
N HIS A 90 0.08 -7.26 -1.15
CA HIS A 90 0.15 -7.76 -2.53
C HIS A 90 -0.66 -6.89 -3.50
N ASP A 91 -1.89 -6.53 -3.11
CA ASP A 91 -2.76 -5.69 -3.94
C ASP A 91 -2.19 -4.28 -4.13
N ASP A 92 -1.59 -3.71 -3.07
CA ASP A 92 -0.89 -2.43 -3.12
C ASP A 92 0.29 -2.48 -4.10
N TYR A 93 1.08 -3.56 -4.04
CA TYR A 93 2.20 -3.79 -4.94
C TYR A 93 1.74 -3.83 -6.40
N ALA A 94 0.73 -4.66 -6.70
CA ALA A 94 0.22 -4.87 -8.04
C ALA A 94 -0.32 -3.57 -8.64
N VAL A 95 -1.18 -2.85 -7.93
CA VAL A 95 -1.78 -1.59 -8.41
C VAL A 95 -0.74 -0.49 -8.56
N CYS A 96 0.21 -0.37 -7.63
CA CYS A 96 1.24 0.65 -7.73
C CYS A 96 2.26 0.34 -8.83
N MET A 97 2.55 -0.93 -9.10
CA MET A 97 3.40 -1.34 -10.22
C MET A 97 2.72 -1.06 -11.56
N GLU A 98 1.44 -1.41 -11.71
CA GLU A 98 0.65 -1.16 -12.93
C GLU A 98 0.56 0.35 -13.26
N ASN A 99 0.48 1.20 -12.23
CA ASN A 99 0.38 2.66 -12.39
C ASN A 99 1.74 3.39 -12.39
N GLY A 100 2.86 2.64 -12.42
CA GLY A 100 4.22 3.15 -12.50
C GLY A 100 4.69 3.92 -11.27
N ILE A 101 4.02 3.75 -10.12
CA ILE A 101 4.38 4.40 -8.85
C ILE A 101 5.63 3.73 -8.24
N ILE A 102 5.74 2.42 -8.40
CA ILE A 102 6.92 1.64 -8.01
C ILE A 102 7.56 0.97 -9.23
N THR A 103 8.83 0.62 -9.10
CA THR A 103 9.59 -0.15 -10.08
C THR A 103 10.29 -1.31 -9.38
N LYS A 104 10.77 -2.30 -10.14
CA LYS A 104 11.51 -3.45 -9.58
C LYS A 104 12.94 -3.07 -9.15
N ASP A 105 13.52 -2.06 -9.79
CA ASP A 105 14.95 -1.74 -9.64
C ASP A 105 15.24 -0.76 -8.50
N ASP A 106 14.24 -0.02 -8.03
CA ASP A 106 14.41 1.03 -7.03
C ASP A 106 13.26 0.96 -6.01
N VAL A 107 13.52 0.13 -4.98
CA VAL A 107 12.60 -0.27 -3.90
C VAL A 107 12.61 0.77 -2.79
N ILE A 108 11.44 1.33 -2.48
CA ILE A 108 11.29 2.40 -1.48
C ILE A 108 10.56 1.83 -0.26
N CYS A 109 11.28 1.11 0.59
CA CYS A 109 10.72 0.58 1.82
C CYS A 109 11.15 1.45 3.01
N PRO A 110 10.22 2.08 3.75
CA PRO A 110 10.55 2.91 4.92
C PRO A 110 11.03 2.08 6.12
N VAL A 111 11.18 0.77 5.97
CA VAL A 111 11.57 -0.17 7.02
C VAL A 111 12.68 -1.07 6.49
N ASP A 112 13.74 -1.22 7.28
CA ASP A 112 14.91 -2.05 6.95
C ASP A 112 14.66 -3.56 7.19
N GLU A 113 15.65 -4.39 6.88
CA GLU A 113 15.60 -5.85 7.08
C GLU A 113 15.46 -6.26 8.56
N SER A 114 15.82 -5.38 9.49
CA SER A 114 15.65 -5.58 10.93
C SER A 114 14.28 -5.14 11.44
N GLY A 115 13.40 -4.64 10.56
CA GLY A 115 12.08 -4.15 10.94
C GLY A 115 12.10 -2.78 11.61
N ARG A 116 13.16 -1.98 11.43
CA ARG A 116 13.29 -0.61 11.96
C ARG A 116 13.01 0.40 10.86
N PHE A 117 12.48 1.56 11.24
CA PHE A 117 12.36 2.66 10.29
C PHE A 117 13.74 3.12 9.80
N THR A 118 13.83 3.38 8.49
CA THR A 118 15.05 3.87 7.85
C THR A 118 15.29 5.35 8.16
N GLU A 119 16.48 5.86 7.81
CA GLU A 119 16.90 7.25 8.10
C GLU A 119 16.02 8.29 7.39
N GLU A 120 15.40 7.94 6.26
CA GLU A 120 14.45 8.79 5.53
C GLU A 120 13.21 9.13 6.38
N VAL A 121 12.84 8.26 7.32
CA VAL A 121 11.71 8.47 8.24
C VAL A 121 12.22 9.12 9.53
N THR A 122 12.60 10.40 9.41
CA THR A 122 13.37 11.12 10.42
C THR A 122 12.76 11.10 11.83
N ASP A 123 11.43 11.18 11.96
CA ASP A 123 10.77 11.23 13.27
C ASP A 123 10.87 9.89 14.04
N PHE A 124 11.12 8.79 13.33
CA PHE A 124 11.08 7.43 13.88
C PHE A 124 12.33 6.60 13.54
N ALA A 125 13.36 7.21 12.95
CA ALA A 125 14.57 6.54 12.48
C ALA A 125 15.16 5.59 13.55
N GLY A 126 15.45 4.35 13.14
CA GLY A 126 15.99 3.31 14.01
C GLY A 126 14.99 2.66 14.99
N GLN A 127 13.76 3.17 15.10
CA GLN A 127 12.72 2.59 15.96
C GLN A 127 12.01 1.42 15.27
N VAL A 128 11.61 0.42 16.04
CA VAL A 128 10.77 -0.69 15.57
C VAL A 128 9.30 -0.28 15.72
N PRO A 129 8.46 -0.39 14.68
CA PRO A 129 7.03 -0.11 14.80
C PRO A 129 6.41 -0.98 15.91
N SER A 130 5.65 -0.35 16.81
CA SER A 130 5.12 -1.01 18.02
C SER A 130 4.29 -2.27 17.74
N PHE A 131 3.56 -2.31 16.63
CA PHE A 131 2.72 -3.45 16.25
C PHE A 131 3.50 -4.71 15.83
N VAL A 132 4.78 -4.56 15.46
CA VAL A 132 5.64 -5.67 14.97
C VAL A 132 5.78 -6.77 16.03
N LYS A 133 5.74 -6.41 17.32
CA LYS A 133 5.94 -7.34 18.42
C LYS A 133 4.71 -8.18 18.78
N GLU A 134 3.49 -7.74 18.46
CA GLU A 134 2.27 -8.34 19.03
C GLU A 134 1.42 -9.16 18.07
N LYS A 135 1.37 -8.81 16.78
CA LYS A 135 0.37 -9.40 15.84
C LYS A 135 0.96 -9.93 14.52
N ARG A 136 2.27 -9.80 14.33
CA ARG A 136 2.92 -10.08 13.04
C ARG A 136 3.03 -11.57 12.74
N PHE A 137 3.43 -12.40 13.71
CA PHE A 137 3.66 -13.83 13.49
C PHE A 137 2.36 -14.61 13.17
N ALA A 138 1.28 -14.33 13.91
CA ALA A 138 0.00 -15.03 13.74
C ALA A 138 -0.78 -14.60 12.48
N ASN A 139 -0.58 -13.38 11.98
CA ASN A 139 -1.13 -12.95 10.69
C ASN A 139 -0.26 -13.47 9.55
N TRP A 140 1.08 -13.40 9.68
CA TRP A 140 2.02 -13.94 8.69
C TRP A 140 1.80 -15.43 8.42
N LEU A 141 1.60 -16.25 9.47
CA LEU A 141 1.30 -17.68 9.30
C LEU A 141 -0.03 -17.96 8.57
N ARG A 142 -1.03 -17.07 8.69
CA ARG A 142 -2.35 -17.25 8.07
C ARG A 142 -2.32 -16.99 6.57
N ASP A 143 -1.46 -16.08 6.13
CA ASP A 143 -1.33 -15.64 4.75
C ASP A 143 0.02 -16.07 4.12
N ALA A 144 0.70 -17.05 4.73
CA ALA A 144 2.02 -17.49 4.29
C ALA A 144 1.92 -18.20 2.93
N HIS A 145 2.51 -17.59 1.91
CA HIS A 145 2.74 -18.19 0.60
C HIS A 145 4.02 -19.04 0.58
N ASP A 146 4.35 -19.59 -0.59
CA ASP A 146 5.52 -20.44 -0.80
C ASP A 146 6.81 -19.84 -0.24
N TRP A 147 7.54 -20.67 0.50
CA TRP A 147 8.80 -20.28 1.10
C TRP A 147 9.91 -20.38 0.06
N THR A 148 10.35 -19.23 -0.47
CA THR A 148 11.57 -19.18 -1.29
C THR A 148 12.77 -19.51 -0.41
N ILE A 149 13.30 -20.72 -0.55
CA ILE A 149 14.44 -21.23 0.22
C ILE A 149 15.80 -20.91 -0.43
N SER A 150 15.84 -20.61 -1.72
CA SER A 150 17.08 -20.27 -2.44
C SER A 150 17.61 -18.89 -2.05
N ARG A 151 18.93 -18.78 -1.83
CA ARG A 151 19.63 -17.52 -1.51
C ARG A 151 20.99 -17.49 -2.19
N ASN A 152 21.37 -16.33 -2.71
CA ASN A 152 22.71 -16.09 -3.27
C ASN A 152 23.72 -15.78 -2.13
N ARG A 153 24.07 -16.79 -1.33
CA ARG A 153 25.00 -16.71 -0.19
C ARG A 153 25.93 -17.94 -0.19
N TYR A 154 27.06 -17.85 0.52
CA TYR A 154 28.12 -18.88 0.48
C TYR A 154 28.03 -19.95 1.58
N TRP A 155 27.38 -19.64 2.71
CA TRP A 155 27.40 -20.51 3.89
C TRP A 155 26.12 -21.36 3.94
N VAL A 156 26.31 -22.67 3.77
CA VAL A 156 25.31 -23.75 3.57
C VAL A 156 24.80 -23.84 2.12
N PRO A 157 25.33 -24.78 1.30
CA PRO A 157 24.87 -24.99 -0.07
C PRO A 157 23.51 -25.71 -0.11
N HIS A 158 22.72 -25.42 -1.13
CA HIS A 158 21.58 -26.29 -1.48
C HIS A 158 22.11 -27.62 -2.03
N THR A 159 21.52 -28.73 -1.61
CA THR A 159 21.87 -30.07 -2.09
C THR A 159 21.15 -30.36 -3.42
N LEU A 160 21.37 -29.50 -4.42
CA LEU A 160 20.83 -29.64 -5.76
C LEU A 160 21.99 -29.78 -6.74
N TRP A 161 21.97 -30.84 -7.54
CA TRP A 161 22.87 -31.04 -8.68
C TRP A 161 22.04 -30.87 -9.95
N VAL A 162 22.63 -30.30 -10.98
CA VAL A 162 21.95 -29.97 -12.24
C VAL A 162 22.92 -30.26 -13.39
N SER A 163 22.45 -30.92 -14.45
CA SER A 163 23.20 -31.10 -15.70
C SER A 163 23.25 -29.80 -16.50
N ASP A 164 24.27 -29.61 -17.32
CA ASP A 164 24.42 -28.38 -18.12
C ASP A 164 23.25 -28.18 -19.12
N ASP A 165 22.63 -29.28 -19.55
CA ASP A 165 21.49 -29.30 -20.48
C ASP A 165 20.11 -29.22 -19.78
N LEU A 166 20.06 -29.33 -18.45
CA LEU A 166 18.83 -29.47 -17.66
C LEU A 166 17.95 -30.69 -18.01
N GLU A 167 18.45 -31.65 -18.80
CA GLU A 167 17.66 -32.77 -19.30
C GLU A 167 17.88 -34.06 -18.49
N GLU A 168 19.12 -34.47 -18.24
CA GLU A 168 19.41 -35.69 -17.48
C GLU A 168 20.73 -35.60 -16.70
N ILE A 169 20.69 -35.98 -15.42
CA ILE A 169 21.91 -36.15 -14.62
C ILE A 169 22.42 -37.56 -14.87
N GLY A 170 23.38 -37.68 -15.80
CA GLY A 170 24.06 -38.94 -16.07
C GLY A 170 24.84 -39.43 -14.85
N VAL A 171 24.71 -40.73 -14.54
CA VAL A 171 25.49 -41.45 -13.52
C VAL A 171 26.82 -41.90 -14.10
#